data_AF-F3FVD9-F1
#
_entry.id   AF-F3FVD9-F1
#
_cell.length_a   1.000
_cell.length_b   1.000
_cell.length_c   1.000
_cell.angle_alpha   90.00
_cell.angle_beta   90.00
_cell.angle_gamma   90.00
#
_symmetry.space_group_name_H-M   'P 1'
#
loop_
_entity.id
_entity.type
_entity.pdbx_description
1 polymer ?
#
loop_
_entity_poly.entity_id
_entity_poly.type
_entity_poly.pdbx_seq_one_letter_code
_entity_poly.pdbx_strand_id
1 'polypeptide(L)'
;NRDDLTAERFLKDPFSLSPGARMYRTGDLGRYLPDGNIEYLGRNDDQVKIRGFRIELGEIETSLNKHLQVQEAVVVAREDVPGETRLVAYFTPSDPTVLPESSDLRTYLQGLLPDYMLPAAYMPLDAWPLTPN
;
A
#
# COMPACT_ATOMS: atom_id res chain seq x y z
N ASN A 1 16.27 -24.29 -5.26
CA ASN A 1 17.40 -24.18 -4.32
C ASN A 1 17.97 -22.78 -4.33
N ARG A 2 17.45 -21.91 -3.46
CA ARG A 2 18.04 -20.60 -3.12
C ARG A 2 18.12 -20.54 -1.59
N ASP A 3 19.22 -21.09 -1.08
CA ASP A 3 19.41 -21.34 0.35
C ASP A 3 19.64 -20.03 1.13
N ASP A 4 20.21 -19.04 0.46
CA ASP A 4 20.35 -17.66 0.89
C ASP A 4 18.99 -17.01 1.23
N LEU A 5 18.03 -17.07 0.32
CA LEU A 5 16.68 -16.55 0.56
C LEU A 5 15.92 -17.34 1.61
N THR A 6 16.18 -18.65 1.68
CA THR A 6 15.57 -19.50 2.70
C THR A 6 16.06 -19.10 4.10
N ALA A 7 17.36 -18.84 4.26
CA ALA A 7 17.93 -18.41 5.53
C ALA A 7 17.47 -17.01 5.94
N GLU A 8 17.25 -16.10 4.98
CA GLU A 8 16.75 -14.74 5.25
C GLU A 8 15.29 -14.75 5.77
N ARG A 9 14.45 -15.63 5.23
CA ARG A 9 13.00 -15.64 5.52
C ARG A 9 12.59 -16.65 6.59
N PHE A 10 13.30 -17.76 6.75
CA PHE A 10 13.01 -18.78 7.75
C PHE A 10 14.03 -18.72 8.89
N LEU A 11 13.70 -17.94 9.90
CA LEU A 11 14.58 -17.65 11.04
C LEU A 11 14.38 -18.68 12.15
N LYS A 12 15.36 -18.77 13.06
CA LYS A 12 15.17 -19.49 14.33
C LYS A 12 14.05 -18.79 15.12
N ASP A 13 13.08 -19.55 15.59
CA ASP A 13 11.99 -19.02 16.42
C ASP A 13 12.50 -18.79 17.87
N PRO A 14 12.59 -17.53 18.35
CA PRO A 14 13.03 -17.25 19.71
C PRO A 14 11.93 -17.46 20.76
N PHE A 15 10.67 -17.66 20.35
CA PHE A 15 9.51 -17.79 21.23
C PHE A 15 9.14 -19.25 21.51
N SER A 16 9.71 -20.20 20.76
CA SER A 16 9.49 -21.63 20.95
C SER A 16 10.62 -22.30 21.72
N LEU A 17 10.27 -23.17 22.67
CA LEU A 17 11.22 -24.01 23.41
C LEU A 17 11.62 -25.27 22.63
N SER A 18 10.93 -25.58 21.52
CA SER A 18 11.19 -26.78 20.74
C SER A 18 12.50 -26.65 19.94
N PRO A 19 13.43 -27.62 20.04
CA PRO A 19 14.64 -27.64 19.25
C PRO A 19 14.35 -27.60 17.74
N GLY A 20 14.97 -26.66 17.03
CA GLY A 20 14.80 -26.52 15.58
C GLY A 20 13.54 -25.78 15.13
N ALA A 21 12.74 -25.22 16.04
CA ALA A 21 11.60 -24.39 15.69
C ALA A 21 12.02 -23.19 14.82
N ARG A 22 11.22 -22.90 13.79
CA ARG A 22 11.45 -21.80 12.85
C ARG A 22 10.25 -20.89 12.76
N MET A 23 10.53 -19.60 12.57
CA MET A 23 9.54 -18.57 12.27
C MET A 23 9.74 -18.07 10.83
N TYR A 24 8.65 -17.66 10.18
CA TYR A 24 8.69 -17.11 8.83
C TYR A 24 8.49 -15.59 8.84
N ARG A 25 9.39 -14.85 8.20
CA ARG A 25 9.28 -13.39 8.01
C ARG A 25 8.49 -13.09 6.74
N THR A 26 7.21 -12.77 6.88
CA THR A 26 6.29 -12.49 5.76
C THR A 26 6.62 -11.17 5.05
N GLY A 27 7.13 -10.19 5.79
CA GLY A 27 7.28 -8.79 5.32
C GLY A 27 6.03 -7.95 5.54
N ASP A 28 4.94 -8.54 6.01
CA ASP A 28 3.69 -7.86 6.34
C ASP A 28 3.78 -7.16 7.70
N LEU A 29 3.13 -6.01 7.82
CA LEU A 29 2.94 -5.28 9.07
C LEU A 29 1.54 -5.57 9.61
N GLY A 30 1.44 -5.78 10.92
CA GLY A 30 0.16 -5.95 11.58
C GLY A 30 0.24 -5.57 13.05
N ARG A 31 -0.92 -5.34 13.66
CA ARG A 31 -1.05 -5.11 15.11
C ARG A 31 -2.14 -5.98 15.71
N TYR A 32 -1.96 -6.34 16.98
CA TYR A 32 -3.03 -6.97 17.75
C TYR A 32 -4.07 -5.93 18.16
N LEU A 33 -5.34 -6.30 18.03
CA LEU A 33 -6.48 -5.59 18.58
C LEU A 33 -6.75 -6.07 20.01
N PRO A 34 -7.49 -5.30 20.85
CA PRO A 34 -7.77 -5.67 22.23
C PRO A 34 -8.51 -7.01 22.42
N ASP A 35 -9.22 -7.48 21.39
CA ASP A 35 -9.93 -8.76 21.37
C ASP A 35 -9.04 -9.95 20.95
N GLY A 36 -7.77 -9.70 20.61
CA GLY A 36 -6.81 -10.71 20.17
C GLY A 36 -6.77 -10.95 18.65
N ASN A 37 -7.63 -10.29 17.87
CA ASN A 37 -7.55 -10.32 16.41
C ASN A 37 -6.32 -9.55 15.89
N ILE A 38 -5.86 -9.87 14.68
CA ILE A 38 -4.75 -9.16 14.02
C ILE A 38 -5.33 -8.28 12.91
N GLU A 39 -5.02 -6.98 12.98
CA GLU A 39 -5.28 -6.03 11.89
C GLU A 39 -4.06 -5.98 10.97
N TYR A 40 -4.28 -6.21 9.67
CA TYR A 40 -3.27 -6.07 8.63
C TYR A 40 -3.08 -4.60 8.26
N LEU A 41 -1.82 -4.15 8.21
CA LEU A 41 -1.44 -2.75 8.00
C LEU A 41 -0.65 -2.53 6.69
N GLY A 42 -0.54 -3.55 5.83
CA GLY A 42 0.23 -3.49 4.58
C GLY A 42 1.56 -4.22 4.67
N ARG A 43 2.49 -3.92 3.75
CA ARG A 43 3.84 -4.49 3.76
C ARG A 43 4.90 -3.47 4.16
N ASN A 44 5.95 -3.95 4.82
CA ASN A 44 7.10 -3.15 5.24
C ASN A 44 8.01 -2.76 4.06
N ASP A 45 7.91 -3.45 2.92
CA ASP A 45 8.68 -3.19 1.70
C ASP A 45 7.94 -2.31 0.67
N ASP A 46 6.65 -2.00 0.87
CA ASP A 46 5.86 -1.12 -0.02
C ASP A 46 6.11 0.38 0.22
N GLN A 47 7.03 0.70 1.12
CA GLN A 47 7.35 2.06 1.55
C GLN A 47 8.29 2.74 0.56
N VAL A 48 7.90 3.92 0.11
CA VAL A 48 8.69 4.70 -0.86
C VAL A 48 9.31 5.92 -0.21
N LYS A 49 10.50 6.30 -0.69
CA LYS A 49 11.17 7.54 -0.29
C LYS A 49 10.99 8.58 -1.39
N ILE A 50 10.25 9.64 -1.10
CA ILE A 50 10.01 10.74 -2.05
C ILE A 50 10.37 12.05 -1.36
N ARG A 51 11.32 12.80 -1.94
CA ARG A 51 11.72 14.14 -1.46
C ARG A 51 12.06 14.20 0.04
N GLY A 52 12.68 13.14 0.57
CA GLY A 52 13.07 13.04 1.99
C GLY A 52 11.98 12.49 2.92
N PHE A 53 10.76 12.28 2.43
CA PHE A 53 9.68 11.66 3.19
C PHE A 53 9.63 10.16 2.95
N ARG A 54 9.37 9.42 4.02
CA ARG A 54 9.01 8.00 3.97
C ARG A 54 7.48 7.93 3.91
N ILE A 55 6.95 7.37 2.83
CA ILE A 55 5.52 7.37 2.54
C ILE A 55 5.01 5.94 2.49
N GLU A 56 3.94 5.68 3.24
CA GLU A 56 3.18 4.44 3.23
C GLU A 56 2.12 4.52 2.13
N LEU A 57 2.31 3.83 1.00
CA LEU A 57 1.36 3.89 -0.11
C LEU A 57 -0.02 3.34 0.29
N GLY A 58 -0.04 2.27 1.08
CA GLY A 58 -1.27 1.64 1.58
C GLY A 58 -2.15 2.57 2.44
N GLU A 59 -1.57 3.58 3.09
CA GLU A 59 -2.36 4.57 3.86
C GLU A 59 -3.16 5.49 2.92
N ILE A 60 -2.58 5.85 1.78
CA ILE A 60 -3.22 6.66 0.75
C ILE A 60 -4.31 5.84 0.07
N GLU A 61 -4.02 4.58 -0.29
CA GLU A 61 -4.98 3.63 -0.86
C GLU A 61 -6.17 3.39 0.07
N THR A 62 -5.91 3.12 1.35
CA THR A 62 -6.95 2.89 2.36
C THR A 62 -7.83 4.12 2.52
N SER A 63 -7.24 5.31 2.48
CA SER A 63 -7.97 6.58 2.51
C SER A 63 -8.86 6.73 1.27
N LEU A 64 -8.31 6.53 0.06
CA LEU A 64 -9.08 6.60 -1.20
C LEU A 64 -10.21 5.58 -1.26
N ASN A 65 -9.99 4.35 -0.81
CA ASN A 65 -11.01 3.28 -0.79
C ASN A 65 -12.18 3.57 0.16
N LYS A 66 -12.09 4.59 1.03
CA LYS A 66 -13.22 5.06 1.85
C LYS A 66 -14.04 6.16 1.18
N HIS A 67 -13.59 6.68 0.03
CA HIS A 67 -14.34 7.67 -0.74
C HIS A 67 -15.52 7.01 -1.45
N LEU A 68 -16.72 7.60 -1.36
CA LEU A 68 -17.96 6.98 -1.85
C LEU A 68 -17.95 6.65 -3.36
N GLN A 69 -17.22 7.44 -4.15
CA GLN A 69 -17.13 7.29 -5.60
C GLN A 69 -15.95 6.42 -6.07
N VAL A 70 -15.13 5.91 -5.15
CA VAL A 70 -14.00 5.03 -5.46
C VAL A 70 -14.34 3.61 -5.03
N GLN A 71 -14.26 2.66 -5.95
CA GLN A 71 -14.43 1.25 -5.65
C GLN A 71 -13.15 0.65 -5.10
N GLU A 72 -12.05 0.87 -5.82
CA GLU A 72 -10.72 0.38 -5.46
C GLU A 72 -9.67 1.34 -6.00
N ALA A 73 -8.59 1.54 -5.24
CA ALA A 73 -7.49 2.42 -5.56
C ALA A 73 -6.15 1.75 -5.28
N VAL A 74 -5.19 2.00 -6.16
CA VAL A 74 -3.78 1.61 -6.04
C VAL A 74 -2.92 2.85 -6.27
N VAL A 75 -1.96 3.10 -5.39
CA VAL A 75 -1.07 4.24 -5.47
C VAL A 75 0.33 3.75 -5.77
N VAL A 76 0.97 4.36 -6.76
CA VAL A 76 2.33 4.01 -7.16
C VAL A 76 3.24 5.23 -7.15
N ALA A 77 4.50 5.01 -6.78
CA ALA A 77 5.56 5.98 -7.02
C ALA A 77 6.09 5.81 -8.45
N ARG A 78 5.86 6.81 -9.29
CA ARG A 78 6.38 6.86 -10.67
C ARG A 78 7.53 7.83 -10.78
N GLU A 79 8.54 7.45 -11.54
CA GLU A 79 9.65 8.30 -11.95
C GLU A 79 9.58 8.44 -13.47
N ASP A 80 8.74 9.37 -13.94
CA ASP A 80 8.57 9.61 -15.38
C ASP A 80 9.73 10.46 -15.95
N VAL A 81 10.41 11.22 -15.09
CA VAL A 81 11.64 11.95 -15.37
C VAL A 81 12.69 11.52 -14.35
N PRO A 82 13.93 11.19 -14.76
CA PRO A 82 14.97 10.78 -13.82
C PRO A 82 15.17 11.79 -12.68
N GLY A 83 15.13 11.32 -11.45
CA GLY A 83 15.23 12.12 -10.23
C GLY A 83 13.92 12.75 -9.75
N GLU A 84 12.83 12.64 -10.52
CA GLU A 84 11.52 13.18 -10.17
C GLU A 84 10.50 12.08 -9.91
N THR A 85 10.56 11.50 -8.70
CA THR A 85 9.53 10.59 -8.22
C THR A 85 8.28 11.36 -7.80
N ARG A 86 7.11 10.90 -8.26
CA ARG A 86 5.79 11.42 -7.90
C ARG A 86 4.81 10.30 -7.62
N LEU A 87 3.84 10.57 -6.76
CA LEU A 87 2.74 9.65 -6.48
C LEU A 87 1.65 9.78 -7.55
N VAL A 88 1.17 8.64 -8.05
CA VAL A 88 0.02 8.56 -8.96
C VAL A 88 -0.98 7.57 -8.38
N ALA A 89 -2.22 8.01 -8.22
CA ALA A 89 -3.33 7.16 -7.79
C ALA A 89 -4.07 6.65 -9.02
N TYR A 90 -4.13 5.34 -9.19
CA TYR A 90 -5.04 4.68 -10.10
C TYR A 90 -6.27 4.24 -9.32
N PHE A 91 -7.44 4.31 -9.93
CA PHE A 91 -8.67 3.87 -9.26
C PHE A 91 -9.74 3.41 -10.24
N THR A 92 -10.66 2.58 -9.78
CA THR A 92 -11.92 2.28 -10.48
C THR A 92 -13.08 3.04 -9.80
N PRO A 93 -14.01 3.62 -10.57
CA PRO A 93 -15.15 4.32 -9.99
C PRO A 93 -16.18 3.33 -9.42
N SER A 94 -16.84 3.70 -8.32
CA SER A 94 -17.94 2.91 -7.73
C SER A 94 -19.14 2.76 -8.67
N ASP A 95 -19.37 3.77 -9.52
CA ASP A 95 -20.36 3.75 -10.58
C ASP A 95 -19.64 4.00 -11.92
N PRO A 96 -19.64 3.05 -12.87
CA PRO A 96 -18.98 3.19 -14.17
C PRO A 96 -19.46 4.38 -15.00
N THR A 97 -20.63 4.95 -14.69
CA THR A 97 -21.20 6.11 -15.39
C THR A 97 -20.83 7.44 -14.74
N VAL A 98 -20.26 7.42 -13.54
CA VAL A 98 -19.91 8.61 -12.76
C VAL A 98 -18.42 8.58 -12.42
N LEU A 99 -17.64 9.40 -13.12
CA LEU A 99 -16.23 9.60 -12.82
C LEU A 99 -16.05 10.70 -11.78
N PRO A 100 -15.41 10.44 -10.63
CA PRO A 100 -15.07 11.48 -9.68
C PRO A 100 -14.00 12.42 -10.26
N GLU A 101 -14.16 13.71 -9.97
CA GLU A 101 -13.18 14.71 -10.37
C GLU A 101 -11.88 14.55 -9.57
N SER A 102 -10.73 14.71 -10.24
CA SER A 102 -9.43 14.58 -9.57
C SER A 102 -9.25 15.58 -8.42
N SER A 103 -9.84 16.77 -8.54
CA SER A 103 -9.82 17.79 -7.48
C SER A 103 -10.63 17.39 -6.25
N ASP A 104 -11.72 16.63 -6.43
CA ASP A 104 -12.56 16.16 -5.33
C ASP A 104 -11.80 15.11 -4.51
N LEU A 105 -11.22 14.10 -5.18
CA LEU A 105 -10.38 13.09 -4.53
C LEU A 105 -9.18 13.72 -3.80
N ARG A 106 -8.55 14.74 -4.41
CA ARG A 106 -7.47 15.48 -3.77
C ARG A 106 -7.92 16.23 -2.52
N THR A 107 -9.05 16.92 -2.61
CA THR A 107 -9.61 17.69 -1.48
C THR A 107 -10.00 16.76 -0.33
N TYR A 108 -10.58 15.61 -0.65
CA TYR A 108 -10.89 14.57 0.33
C TYR A 108 -9.63 14.09 1.06
N LEU A 109 -8.56 13.74 0.33
CA LEU A 109 -7.30 13.31 0.93
C LEU A 109 -6.61 14.42 1.74
N GLN A 110 -6.73 15.69 1.32
CA GLN A 110 -6.20 16.83 2.09
C GLN A 110 -6.81 16.96 3.49
N GLY A 111 -8.05 16.49 3.67
CA GLY A 111 -8.70 16.45 4.99
C GLY A 111 -8.19 15.33 5.91
N LEU A 112 -7.43 14.37 5.37
CA LEU A 112 -7.04 13.14 6.06
C LEU A 112 -5.53 12.97 6.20
N LEU A 113 -4.77 13.42 5.20
CA LEU A 113 -3.35 13.14 5.03
C LEU A 113 -2.56 14.45 4.86
N PRO A 114 -1.29 14.47 5.29
CA PRO A 114 -0.41 15.61 5.05
C PRO A 114 -0.07 15.78 3.56
N ASP A 115 0.23 17.01 3.15
CA ASP A 115 0.40 17.41 1.74
C ASP A 115 1.41 16.56 0.95
N TYR A 116 2.48 16.08 1.59
CA TYR A 116 3.51 15.29 0.92
C TYR A 116 3.06 13.87 0.54
N MET A 117 1.94 13.39 1.10
CA MET A 117 1.32 12.10 0.76
C MET A 117 0.29 12.22 -0.36
N LEU A 118 -0.05 13.44 -0.81
CA LEU A 118 -1.08 13.62 -1.82
C LEU A 118 -0.56 13.22 -3.21
N PRO A 119 -1.27 12.33 -3.93
CA PRO A 119 -0.98 12.05 -5.32
C PRO A 119 -0.90 13.31 -6.19
N ALA A 120 0.05 13.32 -7.11
CA ALA A 120 0.19 14.37 -8.12
C ALA A 120 -0.81 14.19 -9.28
N ALA A 121 -1.33 12.97 -9.46
CA ALA A 121 -2.27 12.62 -10.50
C ALA A 121 -3.24 11.52 -10.03
N TYR A 122 -4.47 11.56 -10.54
CA TYR A 122 -5.54 10.61 -10.28
C TYR A 122 -6.06 10.09 -11.62
N MET A 123 -5.93 8.79 -11.84
CA MET A 123 -6.14 8.16 -13.14
C MET A 123 -7.25 7.11 -13.02
N PRO A 124 -8.46 7.38 -13.54
CA PRO A 124 -9.50 6.37 -13.55
C PRO A 124 -9.12 5.24 -14.51
N LEU A 125 -9.52 4.02 -14.15
CA LEU A 125 -9.44 2.82 -14.97
C LEU A 125 -10.83 2.21 -15.09
N ASP A 126 -11.11 1.61 -16.25
CA ASP A 126 -12.35 0.84 -16.44
C ASP A 126 -12.33 -0.46 -15.62
N ALA A 127 -11.16 -1.09 -15.52
CA ALA A 127 -10.92 -2.30 -14.75
C ALA A 127 -9.42 -2.47 -14.45
N TRP A 128 -9.09 -3.25 -13.41
CA TRP A 128 -7.72 -3.57 -13.07
C TRP A 128 -7.10 -4.60 -14.03
N PRO A 129 -5.88 -4.36 -14.53
CA PRO A 129 -5.13 -5.41 -15.22
C PRO A 129 -4.75 -6.49 -14.21
N LEU A 130 -5.21 -7.72 -14.44
CA LEU A 130 -4.89 -8.86 -13.59
C LEU A 130 -3.64 -9.57 -14.12
N THR A 131 -2.81 -10.01 -13.18
CA THR A 131 -1.75 -10.97 -13.52
C THR A 131 -2.36 -12.36 -13.66
N PRO A 132 -1.74 -13.30 -14.42
CA PRO A 132 -2.32 -14.62 -14.72
C PRO A 132 -2.42 -15.60 -13.53
N ASN A 133 -2.26 -15.13 -12.29
CA ASN A 133 -2.04 -15.97 -11.11
C ASN A 133 -3.19 -16.94 -10.82
#